data_AF-A0AA42T8E8-F1
#
_entry.id   AF-A0AA42T8E8-F1
#
_cell.length_a   1.000
_cell.length_b   1.000
_cell.length_c   1.000
_cell.angle_alpha   90.00
_cell.angle_beta   90.00
_cell.angle_gamma   90.00
#
_symmetry.space_group_name_H-M   'P 1'
#
loop_
_entity.id
_entity.type
_entity.pdbx_description
1 polymer ?
#
loop_
_entity_poly.entity_id
_entity_poly.type
_entity_poly.pdbx_seq_one_letter_code
_entity_poly.pdbx_strand_id
1 'polypeptide(L)'
;MNNLATTHNIEPVATVKKIIRLKRVIELTGLSRSTIYDRINPKSKRYDTSFPKSIRLGTSHLNTGAVGWIESEVQEWIQQRIQASQSA
;
A
#
# COMPACT_ATOMS: atom_id res chain seq x y z
N MET A 1 29.77 40.60 -11.41
CA MET A 1 30.04 39.16 -11.60
C MET A 1 29.00 38.38 -10.83
N ASN A 2 28.02 37.81 -11.53
CA ASN A 2 26.91 37.08 -10.90
C ASN A 2 27.23 35.58 -10.94
N ASN A 3 27.46 34.98 -9.78
CA ASN A 3 27.62 33.54 -9.66
C ASN A 3 26.24 32.91 -9.40
N LEU A 4 25.80 32.11 -10.36
CA LEU A 4 24.60 31.28 -10.30
C LEU A 4 24.82 30.14 -9.31
N ALA A 5 24.20 30.21 -8.13
CA ALA A 5 24.02 29.05 -7.27
C ALA A 5 22.83 28.26 -7.81
N THR A 6 23.12 27.07 -8.34
CA THR A 6 22.16 26.08 -8.82
C THR A 6 21.11 25.76 -7.74
N THR A 7 19.91 26.31 -7.88
CA THR A 7 18.70 25.81 -7.23
C THR A 7 18.39 24.45 -7.87
N HIS A 8 18.65 23.35 -7.17
CA HIS A 8 18.15 22.04 -7.58
C HIS A 8 16.63 22.02 -7.39
N ASN A 9 15.92 22.40 -8.45
CA ASN A 9 14.49 22.23 -8.60
C ASN A 9 14.18 20.72 -8.58
N ILE A 10 13.80 20.18 -7.43
CA ILE A 10 13.27 18.82 -7.34
C ILE A 10 11.82 18.91 -7.81
N GLU A 11 11.63 18.82 -9.12
CA GLU A 11 10.33 18.56 -9.74
C GLU A 11 9.68 17.33 -9.05
N PRO A 12 8.37 17.33 -8.76
CA PRO A 12 7.72 16.18 -8.18
C PRO A 12 7.79 15.03 -9.18
N VAL A 13 8.69 14.06 -8.93
CA VAL A 13 8.75 12.81 -9.69
C VAL A 13 7.35 12.20 -9.64
N ALA A 14 6.71 12.12 -10.81
CA ALA A 14 5.45 11.42 -11.00
C ALA A 14 5.60 10.02 -10.42
N THR A 15 4.99 9.79 -9.26
CA THR A 15 5.25 8.60 -8.45
C THR A 15 4.59 7.42 -9.15
N VAL A 16 5.39 6.63 -9.87
CA VAL A 16 4.90 5.43 -10.54
C VAL A 16 4.29 4.51 -9.48
N LYS A 17 2.98 4.31 -9.56
CA LYS A 17 2.26 3.44 -8.62
C LYS A 17 2.62 1.99 -8.90
N LYS A 18 3.32 1.37 -7.95
CA LYS A 18 3.72 -0.03 -8.02
C LYS A 18 2.70 -0.94 -7.34
N ILE A 19 2.38 -2.05 -8.00
CA ILE A 19 1.49 -3.08 -7.46
C ILE A 19 2.33 -4.21 -6.85
N ILE A 20 2.01 -4.56 -5.61
CA ILE A 20 2.65 -5.65 -4.87
C ILE A 20 1.68 -6.80 -4.62
N ARG A 21 2.19 -8.03 -4.61
CA ARG A 21 1.40 -9.25 -4.35
C ARG A 21 1.33 -9.54 -2.86
N LEU A 22 0.40 -10.43 -2.48
CA LEU A 22 0.14 -10.81 -1.08
C LEU A 22 1.41 -11.16 -0.28
N LYS A 23 2.36 -11.89 -0.87
CA LYS A 23 3.62 -12.23 -0.19
C LYS A 23 4.37 -10.98 0.29
N ARG A 24 4.45 -9.95 -0.55
CA ARG A 24 5.10 -8.69 -0.19
C ARG A 24 4.29 -7.89 0.83
N VAL A 25 2.96 -7.93 0.75
CA VAL A 25 2.08 -7.30 1.76
C VAL A 25 2.30 -7.95 3.13
N ILE A 26 2.41 -9.28 3.19
CA ILE A 26 2.74 -10.03 4.42
C ILE A 26 4.10 -9.58 4.97
N GLU A 27 5.13 -9.52 4.12
CA GLU A 27 6.47 -9.07 4.52
C GLU A 27 6.47 -7.64 5.08
N LEU A 28 5.74 -6.71 4.45
CA LEU A 28 5.71 -5.31 4.87
C LEU A 28 4.89 -5.08 6.14
N THR A 29 3.75 -5.76 6.27
CA THR A 29 2.81 -5.52 7.38
C THR A 29 3.05 -6.43 8.58
N GLY A 30 3.80 -7.53 8.41
CA GLY A 30 3.95 -8.57 9.43
C GLY A 30 2.67 -9.37 9.72
N LEU A 31 1.59 -9.13 8.97
CA LEU A 31 0.31 -9.79 9.17
C LEU A 31 0.23 -11.12 8.42
N SER A 32 -0.41 -12.10 9.05
CA SER A 32 -0.73 -13.36 8.37
C SER A 32 -1.72 -13.15 7.21
N ARG A 33 -1.70 -14.08 6.25
CA ARG A 33 -2.63 -14.10 5.12
C ARG A 33 -4.10 -13.98 5.56
N SER A 34 -4.53 -14.77 6.55
CA SER A 34 -5.92 -14.75 7.02
C SER A 34 -6.29 -13.38 7.61
N THR A 35 -5.37 -12.76 8.36
CA THR A 35 -5.59 -11.44 8.96
C THR A 35 -5.73 -10.36 7.90
N ILE A 36 -4.96 -10.43 6.82
CA ILE A 36 -5.10 -9.50 5.69
C ILE A 36 -6.49 -9.64 5.05
N TYR A 37 -6.93 -10.87 4.79
CA TYR A 37 -8.27 -11.10 4.21
C TYR A 37 -9.41 -10.70 5.15
N ASP A 38 -9.24 -10.91 6.46
CA ASP A 38 -10.18 -10.43 7.48
C ASP A 38 -10.30 -8.90 7.46
N ARG A 39 -9.17 -8.18 7.38
CA ARG A 39 -9.17 -6.72 7.37
C ARG A 39 -9.88 -6.12 6.16
N ILE A 40 -9.86 -6.79 5.01
CA ILE A 40 -10.56 -6.29 3.81
C ILE A 40 -11.99 -6.79 3.67
N ASN A 41 -12.43 -7.73 4.50
CA ASN A 41 -13.78 -8.31 4.42
C ASN A 41 -14.75 -7.54 5.31
N PRO A 42 -15.75 -6.82 4.77
CA PRO A 42 -16.72 -6.05 5.56
C PRO A 42 -17.53 -6.89 6.56
N LYS A 43 -17.60 -8.21 6.36
CA LYS A 43 -18.29 -9.14 7.25
C LYS A 43 -17.42 -9.64 8.42
N SER A 44 -16.10 -9.39 8.38
CA SER A 44 -15.21 -9.82 9.45
C SER A 44 -15.27 -8.84 10.61
N LYS A 45 -15.18 -9.35 11.85
CA LYS A 45 -15.04 -8.51 13.06
C LYS A 45 -13.80 -7.63 13.03
N ARG A 46 -12.80 -8.00 12.23
CA ARG A 46 -11.52 -7.29 12.09
C ARG A 46 -11.48 -6.42 10.84
N TYR A 47 -12.63 -6.18 10.20
CA TYR A 47 -12.72 -5.27 9.06
C TYR A 47 -12.13 -3.92 9.43
N ASP A 48 -11.23 -3.45 8.57
CA ASP A 48 -10.52 -2.22 8.75
C ASP A 48 -10.65 -1.40 7.48
N THR A 49 -11.47 -0.35 7.54
CA THR A 49 -11.72 0.56 6.42
C THR A 49 -10.47 1.31 5.98
N SER A 50 -9.48 1.48 6.87
CA SER A 50 -8.20 2.11 6.56
C SER A 50 -7.22 1.17 5.85
N PHE A 51 -7.46 -0.15 5.90
CA PHE A 51 -6.58 -1.11 5.28
C PHE A 51 -6.68 -1.05 3.74
N PRO A 52 -5.56 -1.11 3.00
CA PRO A 52 -5.54 -1.00 1.54
C PRO A 52 -6.38 -2.07 0.85
N LYS A 53 -7.12 -1.66 -0.18
CA LYS A 53 -7.99 -2.56 -0.95
C LYS A 53 -7.19 -3.32 -2.00
N SER A 54 -7.56 -4.58 -2.21
CA SER A 54 -6.93 -5.41 -3.25
C SER A 54 -7.50 -5.07 -4.64
N ILE A 55 -6.63 -4.94 -5.63
CA ILE A 55 -6.94 -4.77 -7.04
C ILE A 55 -6.85 -6.12 -7.76
N ARG A 56 -7.85 -6.47 -8.56
CA ARG A 56 -7.81 -7.65 -9.42
C ARG A 56 -6.91 -7.37 -10.62
N LEU A 57 -5.95 -8.26 -10.88
CA LEU A 57 -4.96 -8.12 -11.95
C LEU A 57 -5.23 -9.03 -13.16
N GLY A 58 -6.13 -10.01 -13.03
CA GLY A 58 -6.59 -10.83 -14.14
C GLY A 58 -7.71 -10.14 -14.94
N THR A 59 -7.75 -10.38 -16.25
CA THR A 59 -8.89 -10.01 -17.11
C THR A 59 -10.03 -11.01 -16.94
N SER A 60 -11.29 -10.57 -17.09
CA SER A 60 -12.48 -11.40 -16.86
C SER A 60 -12.51 -12.75 -17.63
N HIS A 61 -11.79 -12.84 -18.75
CA HIS A 61 -11.74 -14.03 -19.60
C HIS A 61 -10.65 -15.03 -19.23
N LEU A 62 -9.61 -14.58 -18.51
CA LEU A 62 -8.57 -15.43 -17.98
C LEU A 62 -8.88 -15.59 -16.50
N ASN A 63 -9.31 -16.78 -16.09
CA ASN A 63 -9.76 -17.08 -14.73
C ASN A 63 -8.59 -17.10 -13.72
N THR A 64 -7.71 -16.11 -13.80
CA THR A 64 -6.53 -15.92 -12.99
C THR A 64 -6.94 -15.01 -11.84
N GLY A 65 -7.26 -15.61 -10.69
CA GLY A 65 -7.61 -14.92 -9.44
C GLY A 65 -6.48 -14.10 -8.82
N ALA A 66 -5.56 -13.58 -9.63
CA ALA A 66 -4.45 -12.76 -9.21
C ALA A 66 -4.96 -11.42 -8.68
N VAL A 67 -4.60 -11.12 -7.44
CA VAL A 67 -4.85 -9.83 -6.78
C VAL A 67 -3.54 -9.19 -6.34
N GLY A 68 -3.52 -7.86 -6.27
CA GLY A 68 -2.41 -7.07 -5.76
C GLY A 68 -2.89 -5.85 -4.99
N TRP A 69 -1.96 -5.13 -4.38
CA TRP A 69 -2.20 -3.91 -3.61
C TRP A 69 -1.29 -2.80 -4.11
N ILE A 70 -1.69 -1.55 -3.97
CA ILE A 70 -0.82 -0.42 -4.28
C ILE A 70 0.21 -0.31 -3.14
N GLU A 71 1.50 -0.32 -3.49
CA GLU A 71 2.60 -0.30 -2.51
C GLU A 71 2.55 0.95 -1.63
N SER A 72 2.24 2.12 -2.20
CA SER A 72 2.14 3.38 -1.46
C SER A 72 1.01 3.36 -0.43
N GLU A 73 -0.14 2.77 -0.75
CA GLU A 73 -1.27 2.66 0.20
C GLU A 73 -0.91 1.74 1.37
N VAL A 74 -0.19 0.65 1.10
CA VAL A 74 0.32 -0.26 2.15
C VAL A 74 1.33 0.45 3.04
N GLN A 75 2.24 1.24 2.47
CA GLN A 75 3.19 2.04 3.24
C GLN A 75 2.50 3.10 4.09
N GLU A 76 1.52 3.81 3.52
CA GLU A 76 0.75 4.83 4.24
C GLU A 76 0.00 4.22 5.43
N TRP A 77 -0.66 3.07 5.24
CA TRP A 77 -1.32 2.36 6.35
C TRP A 77 -0.33 1.95 7.45
N ILE A 78 0.87 1.48 7.10
CA ILE A 78 1.92 1.17 8.08
C ILE A 78 2.29 2.43 8.88
N GLN A 79 2.48 3.57 8.22
CA GLN A 79 2.78 4.83 8.90
C GLN A 79 1.65 5.24 9.86
N GLN A 80 0.39 5.11 9.45
CA GLN A 80 -0.76 5.36 10.33
C GLN A 80 -0.74 4.46 11.58
N ARG A 81 -0.36 3.18 11.43
CA ARG A 81 -0.22 2.25 12.57
C ARG A 81 0.93 2.64 13.51
N ILE A 82 2.05 3.09 12.97
CA ILE A 82 3.18 3.58 13.77
C ILE A 82 2.78 4.82 14.55
N GLN A 83 2.19 5.81 13.90
CA GLN A 83 1.75 7.05 14.52
C GLN A 83 0.71 6.79 15.62
N ALA A 84 -0.28 5.94 15.35
CA ALA A 84 -1.27 5.53 16.35
C ALA A 84 -0.65 4.81 17.56
N SER A 85 0.45 4.08 17.36
CA SER A 85 1.17 3.41 18.46
C SER A 85 2.09 4.35 19.25
N GLN A 86 2.60 5.42 18.63
CA GLN A 86 3.52 6.37 19.26
C GLN A 86 2.81 7.54 19.94
N SER A 87 1.53 7.75 19.63
CA SER A 87 0.71 8.83 20.21
C SER A 87 -0.12 8.36 21.42
N ALA A 88 0.13 7.15 21.93
CA ALA A 88 -0.51 6.54 23.09
C ALA A 88 0.50 6.42 24.24
#